data_AF-A0A7S3N6A4-F1
#
_entry.id   AF-A0A7S3N6A4-F1
#
_cell.length_a   1.000
_cell.length_b   1.000
_cell.length_c   1.000
_cell.angle_alpha   90.00
_cell.angle_beta   90.00
_cell.angle_gamma   90.00
#
_symmetry.space_group_name_H-M   'P 1'
#
loop_
_entity.id
_entity.type
_entity.pdbx_description
1 polymer ?
#
loop_
_entity_poly.entity_id
_entity_poly.type
_entity_poly.pdbx_seq_one_letter_code
_entity_poly.pdbx_strand_id
1 'polypeptide(L)'
;NILIEFKTGEIRKYELLNLIEFDSTRKRMSVVVRLPDGTIKVMCKGADSIIEKRLGNTRNLEKTNEYLENYASEGLRTLLLAEKTITQEEYESWNARYEEATLATENREDKMNAIGDEIEYDFELVGATAIEDRLQDEVAETISVLKGAGIKVWVLTGDKIETAINIGYSCKVLNNDMEQYIIDETEAGKISDQLMDAHKDYRRSK
;
A
#
# COMPACT_ATOMS: atom_id res chain seq x y z
N ASN A 1 -16.86 3.22 -19.02
CA ASN A 1 -16.51 4.49 -19.69
C ASN A 1 -16.29 5.57 -18.65
N ILE A 2 -15.05 6.02 -18.48
CA ILE A 2 -14.63 7.07 -17.56
C ILE A 2 -14.47 8.36 -18.37
N LEU A 3 -15.10 9.46 -17.94
CA LEU A 3 -14.93 10.78 -18.54
C LEU A 3 -14.05 11.62 -17.62
N ILE A 4 -12.97 12.18 -18.14
CA ILE A 4 -12.07 13.07 -17.40
C ILE A 4 -12.12 14.44 -18.05
N GLU A 5 -12.60 15.43 -17.29
CA GLU A 5 -12.53 16.84 -17.65
C GLU A 5 -11.21 17.43 -17.13
N PHE A 6 -10.36 17.86 -18.05
CA PHE A 6 -9.10 18.52 -17.72
C PHE A 6 -9.36 20.00 -17.41
N LYS A 7 -8.44 20.63 -16.67
CA LYS A 7 -8.51 22.08 -16.35
C LYS A 7 -8.58 22.97 -17.60
N THR A 8 -8.19 22.45 -18.77
CA THR A 8 -8.31 23.10 -20.08
C THR A 8 -9.75 23.15 -20.61
N GLY A 9 -10.71 22.46 -19.97
CA GLY A 9 -12.07 22.23 -20.46
C GLY A 9 -12.17 21.08 -21.46
N GLU A 10 -11.05 20.43 -21.79
CA GLU A 10 -11.03 19.24 -22.64
C GLU A 10 -11.62 18.04 -21.89
N ILE A 11 -12.58 17.34 -22.49
CA ILE A 11 -13.12 16.09 -21.95
C ILE A 11 -12.55 14.93 -22.74
N ARG A 12 -11.86 14.02 -22.05
CA ARG A 12 -11.37 12.77 -22.64
C ARG A 12 -12.14 11.58 -22.11
N LYS A 13 -12.47 10.67 -23.02
CA LYS A 13 -13.15 9.41 -22.71
C LYS A 13 -12.13 8.28 -22.65
N TYR A 14 -12.08 7.62 -21.51
CA TYR A 14 -11.30 6.42 -21.27
C TYR A 14 -12.25 5.22 -21.13
N GLU A 15 -11.86 4.10 -21.70
CA GLU A 15 -12.61 2.85 -21.57
C GLU A 15 -11.90 1.96 -20.54
N LEU A 16 -12.56 1.72 -19.41
CA LEU A 16 -12.08 0.73 -18.45
C LEU A 16 -12.38 -0.66 -19.03
N LEU A 17 -11.33 -1.39 -19.37
CA LEU A 17 -11.42 -2.72 -19.96
C LEU A 17 -11.51 -3.78 -18.85
N ASN A 18 -10.59 -3.74 -17.88
CA ASN A 18 -10.56 -4.70 -16.78
C ASN A 18 -10.11 -4.03 -15.48
N LEU A 19 -10.57 -4.58 -14.36
CA LEU A 19 -10.15 -4.20 -13.01
C LEU A 19 -9.59 -5.43 -12.32
N ILE A 20 -8.32 -5.36 -11.93
CA ILE A 20 -7.71 -6.36 -11.06
C ILE A 20 -7.75 -5.77 -9.64
N GLU A 21 -8.66 -6.29 -8.83
CA GLU A 21 -8.96 -5.74 -7.51
C GLU A 21 -7.77 -5.80 -6.56
N PHE A 22 -7.83 -4.94 -5.54
CA PHE A 22 -6.88 -5.01 -4.44
C PHE A 22 -7.09 -6.30 -3.65
N ASP A 23 -5.99 -7.00 -3.41
CA ASP A 23 -5.93 -8.12 -2.49
C ASP A 23 -4.85 -7.86 -1.43
N SER A 24 -5.13 -8.27 -0.19
CA SER A 24 -4.23 -8.10 0.96
C SER A 24 -2.95 -8.91 0.84
N THR A 25 -2.98 -10.04 0.12
CA THR A 25 -1.79 -10.86 -0.14
C THR A 25 -0.91 -10.20 -1.21
N ARG A 26 -1.53 -9.66 -2.26
CA ARG A 26 -0.83 -8.99 -3.38
C ARG A 26 -0.43 -7.55 -3.10
N LYS A 27 -1.13 -6.85 -2.20
CA LYS A 27 -0.93 -5.45 -1.77
C LYS A 27 -0.82 -4.43 -2.93
N ARG A 28 -1.58 -4.66 -4.00
CA ARG A 28 -1.67 -3.78 -5.18
C ARG A 28 -3.00 -3.93 -5.89
N MET A 29 -3.33 -2.97 -6.74
CA MET A 29 -4.52 -2.93 -7.60
C MET A 29 -4.12 -2.43 -8.98
N SER A 30 -4.74 -2.98 -10.03
CA SER A 30 -4.46 -2.55 -11.40
C SER A 30 -5.72 -2.36 -12.22
N VAL A 31 -5.63 -1.51 -13.23
CA VAL A 31 -6.66 -1.35 -14.26
C VAL A 31 -6.04 -1.52 -15.63
N VAL A 32 -6.79 -2.14 -16.53
CA VAL A 32 -6.50 -2.12 -17.97
C VAL A 32 -7.45 -1.11 -18.59
N VAL A 33 -6.91 -0.12 -19.28
CA VAL A 33 -7.66 1.02 -19.82
C VAL A 33 -7.30 1.28 -21.27
N ARG A 34 -8.31 1.53 -22.10
CA ARG A 34 -8.12 2.06 -23.45
C ARG A 34 -8.20 3.59 -23.41
N LEU A 35 -7.16 4.22 -23.93
CA LEU A 35 -7.04 5.67 -24.05
C LEU A 35 -7.87 6.16 -25.25
N PRO A 36 -8.15 7.48 -25.34
CA PRO A 36 -8.89 8.06 -26.47
C PRO A 36 -8.27 7.81 -27.84
N ASP A 37 -6.95 7.62 -27.91
CA ASP A 37 -6.19 7.32 -29.14
C ASP A 37 -6.21 5.83 -29.51
N GLY A 38 -6.90 4.98 -28.73
CA GLY A 38 -6.99 3.54 -28.93
C GLY A 38 -5.89 2.73 -28.22
N THR A 39 -4.87 3.40 -27.67
CA THR A 39 -3.76 2.76 -26.94
C THR A 39 -4.27 2.06 -25.69
N ILE A 40 -3.79 0.85 -25.40
CA ILE A 40 -4.12 0.13 -24.17
C ILE A 40 -2.98 0.28 -23.16
N LYS A 41 -3.33 0.76 -21.97
CA LYS A 41 -2.41 0.83 -20.83
C LYS A 41 -2.87 -0.06 -19.69
N VAL A 42 -1.90 -0.67 -19.04
CA VAL A 42 -2.06 -1.31 -17.74
C VAL A 42 -1.48 -0.35 -16.72
N MET A 43 -2.30 0.11 -15.78
CA MET A 43 -1.89 1.02 -14.72
C MET A 43 -2.02 0.32 -13.38
N CYS A 44 -0.98 0.36 -12.57
CA CYS A 44 -0.89 -0.33 -11.29
C CYS A 44 -0.56 0.67 -10.17
N LYS A 45 -1.22 0.51 -9.02
CA LYS A 45 -0.86 1.18 -7.77
C LYS A 45 -0.70 0.16 -6.66
N GLY A 46 0.29 0.34 -5.80
CA GLY A 46 0.51 -0.58 -4.69
C GLY A 46 1.63 -0.16 -3.74
N ALA A 47 1.90 -1.03 -2.77
CA ALA A 47 3.01 -0.86 -1.85
C ALA A 47 4.35 -0.81 -2.61
N ASP A 48 5.25 0.05 -2.16
CA ASP A 48 6.60 0.24 -2.70
C ASP A 48 7.35 -1.08 -2.91
N SER A 49 7.49 -1.88 -1.85
CA SER A 49 8.14 -3.20 -1.83
C SER A 49 7.54 -4.25 -2.78
N ILE A 50 6.32 -4.02 -3.28
CA ILE A 50 5.64 -4.88 -4.24
C ILE A 50 5.83 -4.37 -5.67
N ILE A 51 5.57 -3.08 -5.88
CA ILE A 51 5.63 -2.49 -7.23
C ILE A 51 7.07 -2.50 -7.73
N GLU A 52 8.06 -2.22 -6.90
CA GLU A 52 9.49 -2.24 -7.26
C GLU A 52 9.92 -3.56 -7.91
N LYS A 53 9.39 -4.70 -7.43
CA LYS A 53 9.71 -6.04 -7.96
C LYS A 53 9.07 -6.33 -9.32
N ARG A 54 8.16 -5.47 -9.77
CA ARG A 54 7.44 -5.59 -11.04
C ARG A 54 7.89 -4.53 -12.05
N LEU A 55 8.78 -3.63 -11.67
CA LEU A 55 9.35 -2.63 -12.57
C LEU A 55 10.32 -3.29 -13.55
N GLY A 56 10.34 -2.77 -14.77
CA GLY A 56 11.38 -3.04 -15.76
C GLY A 56 12.61 -2.18 -15.53
N ASN A 57 13.29 -1.80 -16.61
CA ASN A 57 14.41 -0.87 -16.54
C ASN A 57 13.89 0.59 -16.45
N THR A 58 13.57 1.04 -15.24
CA THR A 58 13.02 2.38 -15.03
C THR A 58 14.08 3.41 -14.61
N ARG A 59 13.85 4.67 -14.96
CA ARG A 59 14.68 5.81 -14.52
C ARG A 59 14.08 6.42 -13.26
N ASN A 60 14.92 7.00 -12.40
CA ASN A 60 14.53 7.74 -11.19
C ASN A 60 13.98 6.92 -10.01
N LEU A 61 14.17 5.60 -9.97
CA LEU A 61 13.75 4.79 -8.84
C LEU A 61 14.43 5.24 -7.53
N GLU A 62 15.76 5.41 -7.54
CA GLU A 62 16.54 5.85 -6.37
C GLU A 62 15.98 7.14 -5.76
N LYS A 63 15.81 8.17 -6.59
CA LYS A 63 15.25 9.45 -6.16
C LYS A 63 13.80 9.34 -5.67
N THR A 64 13.00 8.45 -6.26
CA THR A 64 11.63 8.21 -5.81
C THR A 64 11.63 7.55 -4.43
N ASN A 65 12.57 6.63 -4.18
CA ASN A 65 12.72 5.97 -2.88
C ASN A 65 13.13 6.94 -1.78
N GLU A 66 14.01 7.91 -2.07
CA GLU A 66 14.30 9.01 -1.13
C GLU A 66 13.03 9.79 -0.75
N TYR A 67 12.15 10.11 -1.70
CA TYR A 67 10.87 10.76 -1.38
C TYR A 67 9.94 9.86 -0.57
N LEU A 68 9.87 8.56 -0.88
CA LEU A 68 9.06 7.60 -0.14
C LEU A 68 9.50 7.49 1.32
N GLU A 69 10.80 7.45 1.58
CA GLU A 69 11.35 7.43 2.94
C GLU A 69 11.00 8.71 3.69
N ASN A 70 11.15 9.88 3.05
CA ASN A 70 10.75 11.15 3.65
C ASN A 70 9.26 11.18 3.99
N TYR A 71 8.38 10.77 3.06
CA TYR A 71 6.94 10.72 3.29
C TYR A 71 6.55 9.73 4.40
N ALA A 72 7.19 8.56 4.45
CA ALA A 72 6.97 7.58 5.50
C ALA A 72 7.43 8.13 6.87
N SER A 73 8.54 8.85 6.92
CA SER A 73 9.03 9.49 8.15
C SER A 73 8.06 10.56 8.68
N GLU A 74 7.35 11.23 7.78
CA GLU A 74 6.26 12.18 8.10
C GLU A 74 4.92 11.47 8.43
N GLY A 75 4.86 10.14 8.36
CA GLY A 75 3.66 9.36 8.67
C GLY A 75 2.61 9.34 7.56
N LEU A 76 2.98 9.75 6.35
CA LEU A 76 2.11 9.70 5.18
C LEU A 76 2.06 8.28 4.62
N ARG A 77 0.87 7.85 4.18
CA ARG A 77 0.73 6.58 3.46
C ARG A 77 1.25 6.75 2.04
N THR A 78 2.22 5.92 1.68
CA THR A 78 2.84 5.96 0.37
C THR A 78 2.31 4.86 -0.56
N LEU A 79 2.18 5.18 -1.85
CA LEU A 79 1.93 4.20 -2.90
C LEU A 79 2.79 4.53 -4.11
N LEU A 80 3.36 3.51 -4.73
CA LEU A 80 3.97 3.62 -6.04
C LEU A 80 2.91 3.47 -7.14
N LEU A 81 3.08 4.27 -8.20
CA LEU A 81 2.28 4.25 -9.41
C LEU A 81 3.18 3.82 -10.57
N ALA A 82 2.76 2.80 -11.31
CA ALA A 82 3.50 2.29 -12.45
C ALA A 82 2.55 1.97 -13.60
N GLU A 83 3.03 2.03 -14.83
CA GLU A 83 2.23 1.71 -16.00
C GLU A 83 3.04 0.99 -17.08
N LYS A 84 2.34 0.31 -17.99
CA LYS A 84 2.90 -0.14 -19.25
C LYS A 84 1.87 -0.06 -20.36
N THR A 85 2.36 0.01 -21.58
CA THR A 85 1.53 -0.06 -22.79
C THR A 85 1.59 -1.49 -23.33
N ILE A 86 0.44 -2.03 -23.76
CA ILE A 86 0.35 -3.36 -24.40
C ILE A 86 -0.33 -3.24 -25.76
N THR A 87 -0.07 -4.19 -26.65
CA THR A 87 -0.76 -4.25 -27.94
C THR A 87 -2.19 -4.78 -27.81
N GLN A 88 -2.98 -4.60 -28.86
CA GLN A 88 -4.33 -5.15 -28.93
C GLN A 88 -4.30 -6.68 -28.85
N GLU A 89 -3.35 -7.34 -29.53
CA GLU A 89 -3.21 -8.79 -29.54
C GLU A 89 -2.81 -9.35 -28.16
N GLU A 90 -1.89 -8.67 -27.47
CA GLU A 90 -1.51 -9.03 -26.09
C GLU A 90 -2.70 -8.93 -25.15
N TYR A 91 -3.48 -7.84 -25.28
CA TYR A 91 -4.70 -7.63 -24.49
C TYR A 91 -5.75 -8.72 -24.75
N GLU A 92 -6.07 -9.01 -26.01
CA GLU A 92 -7.09 -10.01 -26.36
C GLU A 92 -6.71 -11.41 -25.85
N SER A 93 -5.44 -11.79 -26.02
CA SER A 93 -4.90 -13.05 -25.50
C SER A 93 -5.03 -13.16 -23.98
N TRP A 94 -4.65 -12.10 -23.26
CA TRP A 94 -4.76 -12.06 -21.80
C TRP A 94 -6.22 -12.01 -21.33
N ASN A 95 -7.08 -11.22 -21.98
CA ASN A 95 -8.47 -11.04 -21.58
C ASN A 95 -9.27 -12.35 -21.69
N ALA A 96 -9.00 -13.18 -22.69
CA ALA A 96 -9.62 -14.50 -22.80
C ALA A 96 -9.36 -15.37 -21.56
N ARG A 97 -8.12 -15.37 -21.03
CA ARG A 97 -7.77 -16.08 -19.80
C ARG A 97 -8.33 -15.41 -18.54
N TYR A 98 -8.40 -14.08 -18.54
CA TYR A 98 -9.03 -13.31 -17.46
C TYR A 98 -10.53 -13.63 -17.32
N GLU A 99 -11.27 -13.72 -18.43
CA GLU A 99 -12.68 -14.08 -18.43
C GLU A 99 -12.89 -15.51 -17.91
N GLU A 100 -12.04 -16.46 -18.33
CA GLU A 100 -12.06 -17.82 -17.82
C GLU A 100 -11.81 -17.87 -16.29
N ALA A 101 -10.81 -17.14 -15.80
CA ALA A 101 -10.51 -17.06 -14.38
C ALA A 101 -11.66 -16.43 -13.57
N THR A 102 -12.34 -15.42 -14.14
CA THR A 102 -13.47 -14.75 -13.49
C THR A 102 -14.70 -15.66 -13.36
N LEU A 103 -14.90 -16.56 -14.33
CA LEU A 103 -15.99 -17.54 -14.34
C LEU A 103 -15.69 -18.80 -13.50
N ALA A 104 -14.48 -18.94 -12.96
CA ALA A 104 -14.12 -20.09 -12.15
C ALA A 104 -14.97 -20.17 -10.87
N THR A 105 -15.52 -21.35 -10.61
CA THR A 105 -16.31 -21.64 -9.40
C THR A 105 -15.45 -22.03 -8.20
N GLU A 106 -14.23 -22.51 -8.45
CA GLU A 106 -13.28 -22.94 -7.43
C GLU A 106 -11.94 -22.21 -7.59
N ASN A 107 -11.30 -21.88 -6.46
CA ASN A 107 -10.01 -21.19 -6.37
C ASN A 107 -9.95 -19.91 -7.23
N ARG A 108 -11.08 -19.19 -7.30
CA ARG A 108 -11.20 -17.99 -8.13
C ARG A 108 -10.16 -16.95 -7.73
N GLU A 109 -9.97 -16.71 -6.44
CA GLU A 109 -9.01 -15.73 -5.93
C GLU A 109 -7.58 -16.04 -6.39
N ASP A 110 -7.11 -17.27 -6.21
CA ASP A 110 -5.78 -17.70 -6.67
C ASP A 110 -5.62 -17.59 -8.19
N LYS A 111 -6.65 -17.95 -8.95
CA LYS A 111 -6.64 -17.81 -10.42
C LYS A 111 -6.58 -16.35 -10.84
N MET A 112 -7.38 -15.47 -10.22
CA MET A 112 -7.36 -14.03 -10.49
C MET A 112 -6.00 -13.43 -10.14
N ASN A 113 -5.38 -13.90 -9.06
CA ASN A 113 -4.05 -13.48 -8.64
C ASN A 113 -2.98 -13.89 -9.66
N ALA A 114 -3.02 -15.13 -10.15
CA ALA A 114 -2.11 -15.62 -11.20
C ALA A 114 -2.28 -14.84 -12.52
N ILE A 115 -3.52 -14.59 -12.93
CA ILE A 115 -3.81 -13.78 -14.13
C ILE A 115 -3.34 -12.33 -13.98
N GLY A 116 -3.45 -11.75 -12.78
CA GLY A 116 -2.89 -10.44 -12.48
C GLY A 116 -1.37 -10.43 -12.62
N ASP A 117 -0.70 -11.42 -12.04
CA ASP A 117 0.76 -11.59 -12.14
C ASP A 117 1.27 -11.71 -13.58
N GLU A 118 0.49 -12.33 -14.49
CA GLU A 118 0.82 -12.44 -15.91
C GLU A 118 0.90 -11.09 -16.63
N ILE A 119 0.16 -10.07 -16.20
CA ILE A 119 0.14 -8.77 -16.88
C ILE A 119 0.83 -7.69 -16.06
N GLU A 120 1.02 -7.88 -14.76
CA GLU A 120 1.58 -6.89 -13.85
C GLU A 120 3.10 -7.04 -13.70
N TYR A 121 3.83 -6.88 -14.80
CA TYR A 121 5.28 -6.97 -14.85
C TYR A 121 5.86 -6.05 -15.94
N ASP A 122 7.16 -5.76 -15.85
CA ASP A 122 7.89 -4.89 -16.79
C ASP A 122 7.25 -3.50 -16.89
N PHE A 123 6.88 -2.95 -15.74
CA PHE A 123 6.28 -1.62 -15.66
C PHE A 123 7.32 -0.50 -15.72
N GLU A 124 6.92 0.64 -16.26
CA GLU A 124 7.60 1.91 -16.09
C GLU A 124 7.05 2.63 -14.85
N LEU A 125 7.95 3.13 -14.00
CA LEU A 125 7.57 3.95 -12.86
C LEU A 125 7.03 5.31 -13.33
N VAL A 126 5.81 5.63 -12.91
CA VAL A 126 5.19 6.95 -13.14
C VAL A 126 5.54 7.90 -11.99
N GLY A 127 5.51 7.40 -10.76
CA GLY A 127 5.88 8.16 -9.57
C GLY A 127 5.33 7.58 -8.28
N ALA A 128 5.29 8.40 -7.24
CA ALA A 128 4.77 8.06 -5.92
C ALA A 128 3.65 9.03 -5.51
N THR A 129 2.76 8.54 -4.65
CA THR A 129 1.80 9.37 -3.92
C THR A 129 2.08 9.29 -2.43
N ALA A 130 1.77 10.36 -1.72
CA ALA A 130 1.79 10.43 -0.27
C ALA A 130 0.44 10.97 0.19
N ILE A 131 -0.27 10.19 0.99
CA ILE A 131 -1.63 10.48 1.43
C ILE A 131 -1.60 10.64 2.94
N GLU A 132 -2.02 11.82 3.41
CA GLU A 132 -2.26 12.05 4.82
C GLU A 132 -3.51 11.27 5.25
N ASP A 133 -3.33 10.27 6.12
CA ASP A 133 -4.45 9.57 6.74
C ASP A 133 -4.90 10.37 7.96
N ARG A 134 -5.86 11.28 7.74
CA ARG A 134 -6.42 12.06 8.83
C ARG A 134 -7.14 11.14 9.79
N LEU A 135 -6.82 11.29 11.07
CA LEU A 135 -7.61 10.67 12.12
C LEU A 135 -9.06 11.15 12.02
N GLN A 136 -10.00 10.27 12.36
CA GLN A 136 -11.38 10.68 12.56
C GLN A 136 -11.46 11.71 13.69
N ASP A 137 -12.49 12.56 13.63
CA ASP A 137 -12.74 13.55 14.66
C ASP A 137 -12.79 12.88 16.05
N GLU A 138 -12.24 13.54 17.06
CA GLU A 138 -12.26 13.13 18.47
C GLU A 138 -11.53 11.82 18.81
N VAL A 139 -10.85 11.14 17.87
CA VAL A 139 -10.08 9.92 18.17
C VAL A 139 -9.06 10.13 19.28
N ALA A 140 -8.26 11.20 19.18
CA ALA A 140 -7.23 11.50 20.17
C ALA A 140 -7.82 11.84 21.56
N GLU A 141 -8.97 12.52 21.59
CA GLU A 141 -9.66 12.86 22.84
C GLU A 141 -10.26 11.61 23.49
N THR A 142 -10.95 10.79 22.70
CA THR A 142 -11.54 9.53 23.13
C THR A 142 -10.48 8.60 23.73
N ILE A 143 -9.35 8.41 23.03
CA ILE A 143 -8.24 7.57 23.53
C ILE A 143 -7.67 8.14 24.83
N SER A 144 -7.57 9.47 24.96
CA SER A 144 -7.09 10.11 26.20
C SER A 144 -8.04 9.86 27.37
N VAL A 145 -9.35 9.96 27.14
CA VAL A 145 -10.38 9.67 28.16
C VAL A 145 -10.34 8.20 28.57
N LEU A 146 -10.25 7.27 27.61
CA LEU A 146 -10.14 5.83 27.90
C LEU A 146 -8.90 5.53 28.74
N LYS A 147 -7.74 6.09 28.37
CA LYS A 147 -6.49 5.94 29.14
C LYS A 147 -6.62 6.55 30.54
N GLY A 148 -7.23 7.73 30.66
CA GLY A 148 -7.51 8.38 31.95
C GLY A 148 -8.43 7.57 32.86
N ALA A 149 -9.35 6.79 32.28
CA ALA A 149 -10.21 5.84 33.00
C ALA A 149 -9.49 4.53 33.37
N GLY A 150 -8.20 4.38 33.07
CA GLY A 150 -7.41 3.18 33.36
C GLY A 150 -7.58 2.05 32.32
N ILE A 151 -8.20 2.32 31.17
CA ILE A 151 -8.34 1.34 30.09
C ILE A 151 -7.04 1.30 29.28
N LYS A 152 -6.52 0.09 29.06
CA LYS A 152 -5.32 -0.13 28.23
C LYS A 152 -5.72 -0.20 26.77
N VAL A 153 -5.16 0.69 25.95
CA VAL A 153 -5.41 0.75 24.50
C VAL A 153 -4.27 0.07 23.76
N TRP A 154 -4.61 -0.87 22.88
CA TRP A 154 -3.65 -1.61 22.05
C TRP A 154 -4.02 -1.37 20.59
N VAL A 155 -3.04 -1.04 19.76
CA VAL A 155 -3.21 -0.84 18.31
C VAL A 155 -2.58 -2.04 17.60
N LEU A 156 -3.37 -2.75 16.81
CA LEU A 156 -2.95 -3.86 15.96
C LEU A 156 -3.09 -3.40 14.51
N THR A 157 -1.98 -3.28 13.79
CA THR A 157 -1.97 -2.82 12.40
C THR A 157 -1.01 -3.64 11.56
N GLY A 158 -1.32 -3.78 10.26
CA GLY A 158 -0.43 -4.37 9.26
C GLY A 158 0.37 -3.35 8.46
N ASP A 159 0.36 -2.09 8.88
CA ASP A 159 1.16 -1.00 8.31
C ASP A 159 2.64 -1.12 8.73
N LYS A 160 3.52 -0.33 8.12
CA LYS A 160 4.93 -0.25 8.52
C LYS A 160 5.07 0.27 9.96
N ILE A 161 6.16 -0.10 10.63
CA ILE A 161 6.43 0.28 12.03
C ILE A 161 6.41 1.81 12.18
N GLU A 162 7.03 2.53 11.25
CA GLU A 162 7.11 3.99 11.24
C GLU A 162 5.72 4.63 11.16
N THR A 163 4.85 4.12 10.27
CA THR A 163 3.47 4.59 10.14
C THR A 163 2.68 4.32 11.42
N ALA A 164 2.83 3.13 12.00
CA ALA A 164 2.15 2.75 13.24
C ALA A 164 2.56 3.66 14.41
N ILE A 165 3.86 3.99 14.52
CA ILE A 165 4.38 4.92 15.52
C ILE A 165 3.81 6.32 15.29
N ASN A 166 3.83 6.83 14.05
CA ASN A 166 3.31 8.16 13.72
C ASN A 166 1.80 8.29 14.00
N ILE A 167 1.01 7.26 13.66
CA ILE A 167 -0.41 7.19 14.04
C ILE A 167 -0.55 7.11 15.56
N GLY A 168 0.28 6.32 16.24
CA GLY A 168 0.31 6.20 17.69
C GLY A 168 0.49 7.55 18.40
N TYR A 169 1.38 8.40 17.90
CA TYR A 169 1.56 9.78 18.38
C TYR A 169 0.36 10.66 18.05
N SER A 170 -0.11 10.62 16.80
CA SER A 170 -1.24 11.44 16.34
C SER A 170 -2.51 11.17 17.16
N CYS A 171 -2.76 9.90 17.51
CA CYS A 171 -3.94 9.48 18.28
C CYS A 171 -3.74 9.47 19.81
N LYS A 172 -2.59 9.95 20.31
CA LYS A 172 -2.22 9.99 21.74
C LYS A 172 -2.18 8.63 22.44
N VAL A 173 -2.06 7.55 21.69
CA VAL A 173 -1.70 6.23 22.24
C VAL A 173 -0.28 6.31 22.79
N LEU A 174 0.64 6.88 21.99
CA LEU A 174 2.02 7.21 22.37
C LEU A 174 2.12 8.68 22.78
N ASN A 175 3.06 9.00 23.66
CA ASN A 175 3.45 10.36 23.99
C ASN A 175 4.97 10.45 24.18
N ASN A 176 5.53 11.66 24.15
CA ASN A 176 6.99 11.85 24.22
C ASN A 176 7.59 11.49 25.57
N ASP A 177 6.77 11.34 26.62
CA ASP A 177 7.20 10.95 27.96
C ASP A 177 7.23 9.42 28.14
N MET A 178 6.75 8.65 27.16
CA MET A 178 6.77 7.20 27.17
C MET A 178 8.12 6.67 26.67
N GLU A 179 8.74 5.83 27.49
CA GLU A 179 9.85 5.00 27.05
C GLU A 179 9.34 3.97 26.02
N GLN A 180 10.01 3.91 24.87
CA GLN A 180 9.63 3.03 23.77
C GLN A 180 10.50 1.78 23.76
N TYR A 181 9.87 0.61 23.83
CA TYR A 181 10.54 -0.67 23.66
C TYR A 181 10.14 -1.25 22.29
N ILE A 182 11.11 -1.35 21.38
CA ILE A 182 10.93 -1.91 20.04
C ILE A 182 11.42 -3.36 20.06
N ILE A 183 10.57 -4.28 19.64
CA ILE A 183 10.89 -5.70 19.48
C ILE A 183 10.77 -6.02 17.99
N ASP A 184 11.91 -6.19 17.33
CA ASP A 184 11.99 -6.41 15.89
C ASP A 184 12.91 -7.60 15.59
N GLU A 185 12.37 -8.80 15.84
CA GLU A 185 13.07 -10.07 15.63
C GLU A 185 12.12 -11.13 15.09
N THR A 186 12.67 -12.07 14.34
CA THR A 186 11.91 -13.16 13.71
C THR A 186 12.17 -14.53 14.35
N GLU A 187 13.27 -14.65 15.12
CA GLU A 187 13.64 -15.87 15.82
C GLU A 187 13.09 -15.85 17.26
N ALA A 188 12.37 -16.89 17.65
CA ALA A 188 11.73 -16.98 18.97
C ALA A 188 12.71 -16.78 20.15
N GLY A 189 13.95 -17.26 20.02
CA GLY A 189 14.99 -17.05 21.04
C GLY A 189 15.34 -15.58 21.22
N LYS A 190 15.60 -14.87 20.12
CA LYS A 190 15.96 -13.44 20.13
C LYS A 190 14.81 -12.55 20.59
N ILE A 191 13.58 -12.88 20.19
CA ILE A 191 12.37 -12.21 20.68
C ILE A 191 12.28 -12.33 22.21
N SER A 192 12.52 -13.53 22.76
CA SER A 192 12.52 -13.76 24.20
C SER A 192 13.59 -12.92 24.90
N ASP A 193 14.79 -12.83 24.35
CA ASP A 193 15.89 -12.06 24.93
C ASP A 193 15.56 -10.56 24.95
N GLN A 194 15.08 -9.98 23.84
CA GLN A 194 14.67 -8.57 23.77
C GLN A 194 13.53 -8.25 24.74
N LEU A 195 12.54 -9.14 24.86
CA LEU A 195 11.44 -8.98 25.82
C LEU A 195 11.94 -9.02 27.26
N MET A 196 12.89 -9.90 27.59
CA MET A 196 13.47 -9.98 28.92
C MET A 196 14.26 -8.72 29.27
N ASP A 197 15.02 -8.18 28.32
CA ASP A 197 15.80 -6.97 28.53
C ASP A 197 14.89 -5.73 28.67
N ALA A 198 13.89 -5.58 27.80
CA ALA A 198 12.86 -4.54 27.96
C ALA A 198 12.14 -4.63 29.33
N HIS A 199 11.86 -5.85 29.80
CA HIS A 199 11.23 -6.04 31.11
C HIS A 199 12.15 -5.64 32.28
N LYS A 200 13.45 -5.93 32.18
CA LYS A 200 14.43 -5.53 33.19
C LYS A 200 14.57 -4.02 33.25
N ASP A 201 14.63 -3.36 32.09
CA ASP A 201 14.78 -1.91 32.02
C ASP A 201 13.53 -1.19 32.53
N TYR A 202 12.33 -1.65 32.17
CA TYR A 202 11.08 -1.13 32.74
C TYR A 202 11.00 -1.27 34.26
N ARG A 203 11.56 -2.33 34.84
CA ARG A 203 11.63 -2.48 36.31
C ARG A 203 12.64 -1.56 36.96
N ARG A 204 13.65 -1.09 36.24
CA ARG A 204 14.67 -0.15 36.75
C ARG A 204 14.20 1.30 36.68
N SER A 205 13.32 1.63 35.73
CA SER A 205 12.76 2.99 35.56
C SER A 205 11.56 3.29 36.46
N LYS A 206 11.07 2.31 37.22
CA LYS A 206 10.04 2.46 38.28
C LYS A 206 10.63 2.53 39.68
#